data_AF-A0A8I1HVM0-F1
#
_entry.id   AF-A0A8I1HVM0-F1
#
_cell.length_a   1.000
_cell.length_b   1.000
_cell.length_c   1.000
_cell.angle_alpha   90.00
_cell.angle_beta   90.00
_cell.angle_gamma   90.00
#
_symmetry.space_group_name_H-M   'P 1'
#
loop_
_entity.id
_entity.type
_entity.pdbx_description
1 polymer ?
#
loop_
_entity_poly.entity_id
_entity_poly.type
_entity_poly.pdbx_seq_one_letter_code
_entity_poly.pdbx_strand_id
1 'polypeptide(L)'
;MNNLIADEVRSLGGEPTDDVWLWLLERGPHGEDFSWSQRKNKPPGYVGVEHLQQIVQERNANDSSFSERAREAVTLALRADNPVILRRGIQVAAVVGGEPELVAVVGLAQSEIQKVAADAKASAFYLKRRLKAETSGQSA
;
A
#
# COMPACT_ATOMS: atom_id res chain seq x y z
N MET A 1 -4.73 1.28 -17.67
CA MET A 1 -5.19 2.41 -16.83
C MET A 1 -6.19 3.33 -17.56
N ASN A 2 -7.23 3.84 -16.88
CA ASN A 2 -8.18 4.84 -17.43
C ASN A 2 -7.62 6.28 -17.27
N ASN A 3 -7.98 7.18 -18.19
CA ASN A 3 -7.56 8.59 -18.22
C ASN A 3 -7.82 9.32 -16.90
N LEU A 4 -8.95 9.09 -16.22
CA LEU A 4 -9.25 9.72 -14.93
C LEU A 4 -8.22 9.39 -13.84
N ILE A 5 -7.76 8.13 -13.79
CA ILE A 5 -6.73 7.71 -12.82
C ILE A 5 -5.38 8.31 -13.21
N ALA A 6 -5.05 8.33 -14.50
CA ALA A 6 -3.80 8.92 -14.98
C ALA A 6 -3.73 10.42 -14.70
N ASP A 7 -4.83 11.16 -14.89
CA ASP A 7 -4.89 12.60 -14.67
C ASP A 7 -4.74 12.94 -13.18
N GLU A 8 -5.33 12.14 -12.30
CA GLU A 8 -5.18 12.31 -10.87
C GLU A 8 -3.77 11.94 -10.38
N VAL A 9 -3.16 10.88 -10.91
CA VAL A 9 -1.75 10.58 -10.60
C VAL A 9 -0.86 11.76 -10.98
N ARG A 10 -1.09 12.39 -12.14
CA ARG A 10 -0.35 13.60 -12.53
C ARG A 10 -0.63 14.78 -11.60
N SER A 11 -1.89 14.99 -11.18
CA SER A 11 -2.23 16.10 -10.28
C SER A 11 -1.60 15.96 -8.90
N LEU A 12 -1.38 14.72 -8.44
CA LEU A 12 -0.64 14.39 -7.22
C LEU A 12 0.88 14.56 -7.37
N GLY A 13 1.39 14.82 -8.57
CA GLY A 13 2.83 14.92 -8.88
C GLY A 13 3.51 13.59 -9.18
N GLY A 14 2.73 12.52 -9.45
CA GLY A 14 3.23 11.24 -9.92
C GLY A 14 3.32 11.17 -11.45
N GLU A 15 4.00 10.14 -11.94
CA GLU A 15 4.10 9.83 -13.37
C GLU A 15 3.31 8.55 -13.67
N PRO A 16 2.16 8.60 -14.38
CA PRO A 16 1.34 7.42 -14.63
C PRO A 16 2.05 6.31 -15.43
N THR A 17 3.06 6.65 -16.22
CA THR A 17 3.83 5.68 -17.01
C THR A 17 5.01 5.07 -16.26
N ASP A 18 5.30 5.56 -15.05
CA ASP A 18 6.31 5.01 -14.17
C ASP A 18 5.94 3.57 -13.76
N ASP A 19 6.94 2.69 -13.74
CA ASP A 19 6.72 1.26 -13.52
C ASP A 19 6.19 0.95 -12.11
N VAL A 20 6.52 1.78 -11.10
CA VAL A 20 5.99 1.66 -9.75
C VAL A 20 4.53 2.11 -9.70
N TRP A 21 4.17 3.20 -10.38
CA TRP A 21 2.76 3.60 -10.48
C TRP A 21 1.91 2.59 -11.24
N LEU A 22 2.41 2.07 -12.38
CA LEU A 22 1.76 1.00 -13.12
C LEU A 22 1.63 -0.27 -12.26
N TRP A 23 2.67 -0.64 -11.53
CA TRP A 23 2.59 -1.74 -10.59
C TRP A 23 1.53 -1.48 -9.52
N LEU A 24 1.58 -0.35 -8.81
CA LEU A 24 0.64 0.01 -7.74
C LEU A 24 -0.82 -0.05 -8.23
N LEU A 25 -1.09 0.42 -9.44
CA LEU A 25 -2.44 0.55 -10.01
C LEU A 25 -2.94 -0.67 -10.77
N GLU A 26 -2.07 -1.56 -11.22
CA GLU A 26 -2.47 -2.72 -12.03
C GLU A 26 -2.12 -4.07 -11.41
N ARG A 27 -1.03 -4.16 -10.64
CA ARG A 27 -0.43 -5.45 -10.20
C ARG A 27 0.01 -5.53 -8.74
N GLY A 28 -0.04 -4.43 -7.99
CA GLY A 28 0.43 -4.34 -6.61
C GLY A 28 -0.54 -5.01 -5.67
N PRO A 29 -1.42 -4.26 -5.00
CA PRO A 29 -2.48 -4.87 -4.23
C PRO A 29 -3.72 -5.11 -5.12
N HIS A 30 -4.45 -6.19 -4.85
CA HIS A 30 -5.66 -6.55 -5.61
C HIS A 30 -6.87 -5.65 -5.31
N GLY A 31 -6.67 -4.45 -4.73
CA GLY A 31 -7.74 -3.48 -4.50
C GLY A 31 -8.90 -4.05 -3.72
N GLU A 32 -10.01 -4.35 -4.40
CA GLU A 32 -11.21 -4.94 -3.79
C GLU A 32 -11.01 -6.39 -3.33
N ASP A 33 -10.18 -7.17 -4.02
CA ASP A 33 -9.93 -8.58 -3.69
C ASP A 33 -8.81 -8.76 -2.65
N PHE A 34 -8.18 -7.65 -2.23
CA PHE A 34 -7.17 -7.67 -1.17
C PHE A 34 -7.81 -8.08 0.15
N SER A 35 -7.17 -8.99 0.88
CA SER A 35 -7.70 -9.49 2.13
C SER A 35 -6.71 -9.32 3.28
N TRP A 36 -7.16 -8.56 4.29
CA TRP A 36 -6.39 -8.29 5.51
C TRP A 36 -6.34 -9.45 6.50
N SER A 37 -7.13 -10.51 6.30
CA SER A 37 -7.25 -11.61 7.26
C SER A 37 -6.92 -12.95 6.60
N GLN A 38 -5.71 -13.49 6.81
CA GLN A 38 -5.45 -14.89 6.50
C GLN A 38 -6.46 -15.75 7.27
N ARG A 39 -7.46 -16.29 6.58
CA ARG A 39 -8.34 -17.31 7.14
C ARG A 39 -7.78 -18.66 6.72
N LYS A 40 -7.63 -19.57 7.69
CA LYS A 40 -7.15 -20.96 7.55
C LYS A 40 -7.79 -21.77 6.40
N ASN A 41 -8.94 -21.35 5.87
CA ASN A 41 -9.74 -22.09 4.88
C ASN A 41 -9.95 -21.33 3.56
N LYS A 42 -9.05 -20.41 3.16
CA LYS A 42 -9.12 -19.74 1.86
C LYS A 42 -8.30 -20.50 0.81
N PRO A 43 -8.82 -20.68 -0.43
CA PRO A 43 -8.13 -21.43 -1.49
C PRO A 43 -6.82 -20.74 -1.94
N PRO A 44 -5.88 -21.49 -2.55
CA PRO A 44 -4.65 -20.93 -3.12
C PRO A 44 -4.96 -19.93 -4.24
N GLY A 45 -4.28 -18.78 -4.23
CA GLY A 45 -4.62 -17.57 -5.02
C GLY A 45 -4.92 -16.33 -4.15
N TYR A 46 -4.67 -16.42 -2.85
CA TYR A 46 -4.95 -15.42 -1.83
C TYR A 46 -3.86 -14.33 -1.76
N VAL A 47 -4.21 -13.06 -2.00
CA VAL A 47 -3.28 -11.93 -1.83
C VAL A 47 -3.60 -11.15 -0.56
N GLY A 48 -2.92 -11.53 0.51
CA GLY A 48 -2.88 -10.78 1.76
C GLY A 48 -1.55 -10.04 1.93
N VAL A 49 -1.38 -9.41 3.09
CA VAL A 49 -0.19 -8.60 3.43
C VAL A 49 1.12 -9.38 3.23
N GLU A 50 1.16 -10.67 3.59
CA GLU A 50 2.35 -11.52 3.43
C GLU A 50 2.73 -11.73 1.95
N HIS A 51 1.75 -11.94 1.08
CA HIS A 51 2.02 -12.10 -0.35
C HIS A 51 2.46 -10.78 -0.97
N LEU A 52 1.84 -9.66 -0.57
CA LEU A 52 2.29 -8.34 -0.99
C LEU A 52 3.73 -8.05 -0.53
N GLN A 53 4.10 -8.48 0.67
CA GLN A 53 5.46 -8.40 1.17
C GLN A 53 6.44 -9.23 0.32
N GLN A 54 6.07 -10.46 -0.07
CA GLN A 54 6.87 -11.27 -0.98
C GLN A 54 7.08 -10.59 -2.34
N ILE A 55 6.00 -10.07 -2.95
CA ILE A 55 6.09 -9.34 -4.22
C ILE A 55 7.04 -8.15 -4.10
N VAL A 56 6.92 -7.35 -3.04
CA VAL A 56 7.82 -6.22 -2.80
C VAL A 56 9.26 -6.68 -2.62
N GLN A 57 9.50 -7.77 -1.90
CA GLN A 57 10.85 -8.35 -1.73
C GLN A 57 11.45 -8.83 -3.05
N GLU A 58 10.67 -9.54 -3.88
CA GLU A 58 11.10 -9.99 -5.21
C GLU A 58 11.42 -8.81 -6.13
N ARG A 59 10.58 -7.77 -6.12
CA ARG A 59 10.84 -6.53 -6.85
C ARG A 59 12.11 -5.86 -6.36
N ASN A 60 12.29 -5.77 -5.04
CA ASN A 60 13.46 -5.15 -4.43
C ASN A 60 14.76 -5.93 -4.69
N ALA A 61 14.68 -7.24 -4.90
CA ALA A 61 15.82 -8.06 -5.30
C ALA A 61 16.26 -7.78 -6.75
N ASN A 62 15.33 -7.36 -7.61
CA ASN A 62 15.61 -6.99 -9.01
C ASN A 62 15.96 -5.50 -9.17
N ASP A 63 15.38 -4.64 -8.34
CA ASP A 63 15.64 -3.19 -8.28
C ASP A 63 15.71 -2.77 -6.81
N SER A 64 16.93 -2.51 -6.31
CA SER A 64 17.15 -2.14 -4.91
C SER A 64 16.48 -0.82 -4.49
N SER A 65 16.10 0.02 -5.44
CA SER A 65 15.40 1.30 -5.20
C SER A 65 13.87 1.15 -5.14
N PHE A 66 13.35 -0.03 -5.48
CA PHE A 66 11.92 -0.24 -5.66
C PHE A 66 11.12 0.11 -4.39
N SER A 67 11.57 -0.32 -3.20
CA SER A 67 10.84 -0.05 -1.96
C SER A 67 10.76 1.43 -1.62
N GLU A 68 11.81 2.19 -1.92
CA GLU A 68 11.85 3.65 -1.71
C GLU A 68 10.89 4.35 -2.68
N ARG A 69 10.99 4.04 -3.98
CA ARG A 69 10.09 4.58 -5.00
C ARG A 69 8.62 4.21 -4.77
N ALA A 70 8.37 2.96 -4.34
CA ALA A 70 7.04 2.50 -3.96
C ALA A 70 6.49 3.26 -2.75
N ARG A 71 7.34 3.58 -1.77
CA ARG A 71 6.95 4.41 -0.63
C ARG A 71 6.60 5.83 -1.08
N GLU A 72 7.38 6.45 -1.97
CA GLU A 72 7.07 7.77 -2.52
C GLU A 72 5.72 7.78 -3.24
N ALA A 73 5.47 6.80 -4.11
CA ALA A 73 4.18 6.64 -4.80
C ALA A 73 3.03 6.45 -3.80
N VAL A 74 3.24 5.67 -2.73
CA VAL A 74 2.26 5.51 -1.63
C VAL A 74 1.99 6.84 -0.92
N THR A 75 3.03 7.61 -0.58
CA THR A 75 2.88 8.91 0.09
C THR A 75 1.99 9.86 -0.73
N LEU A 76 2.12 9.83 -2.06
CA LEU A 76 1.26 10.59 -2.96
C LEU A 76 -0.15 9.99 -3.05
N ALA A 77 -0.26 8.67 -3.23
CA ALA A 77 -1.55 7.97 -3.33
C ALA A 77 -2.43 8.14 -2.08
N LEU A 78 -1.84 8.30 -0.90
CA LEU A 78 -2.57 8.55 0.35
C LEU A 78 -3.26 9.93 0.40
N ARG A 79 -3.01 10.80 -0.58
CA ARG A 79 -3.65 12.11 -0.75
C ARG A 79 -4.67 12.12 -1.89
N ALA A 80 -4.88 10.99 -2.56
CA ALA A 80 -5.81 10.88 -3.68
C ALA A 80 -7.26 11.02 -3.21
N ASP A 81 -8.08 11.68 -4.03
CA ASP A 81 -9.52 11.78 -3.81
C ASP A 81 -10.22 10.51 -4.31
N ASN A 82 -9.64 9.84 -5.31
CA ASN A 82 -10.18 8.62 -5.86
C ASN A 82 -9.97 7.44 -4.91
N PRO A 83 -11.08 6.80 -4.46
CA PRO A 83 -11.01 5.71 -3.50
C PRO A 83 -10.21 4.51 -4.00
N VAL A 84 -10.09 4.30 -5.32
CA VAL A 84 -9.29 3.20 -5.88
C VAL A 84 -7.81 3.44 -5.66
N ILE A 85 -7.31 4.65 -5.97
CA ILE A 85 -5.91 5.02 -5.77
C ILE A 85 -5.60 5.01 -4.27
N LEU A 86 -6.47 5.64 -3.48
CA LEU A 86 -6.33 5.75 -2.03
C LEU A 86 -6.25 4.39 -1.35
N ARG A 87 -7.16 3.46 -1.67
CA ARG A 87 -7.16 2.11 -1.08
C ARG A 87 -5.91 1.30 -1.45
N ARG A 88 -5.44 1.41 -2.70
CA ARG A 88 -4.19 0.75 -3.12
C ARG A 88 -2.99 1.32 -2.37
N GLY A 89 -2.93 2.64 -2.19
CA GLY A 89 -1.93 3.31 -1.36
C GLY A 89 -1.94 2.78 0.08
N ILE A 90 -3.12 2.70 0.71
CA ILE A 90 -3.30 2.15 2.06
C ILE A 90 -2.78 0.71 2.17
N GLN A 91 -3.08 -0.13 1.18
CA GLN A 91 -2.67 -1.55 1.16
C GLN A 91 -1.15 -1.70 1.07
N VAL A 92 -0.50 -0.95 0.19
CA VAL A 92 0.96 -0.98 0.02
C VAL A 92 1.69 -0.30 1.18
N ALA A 93 1.10 0.73 1.80
CA ALA A 93 1.64 1.38 3.00
C ALA A 93 1.91 0.38 4.14
N ALA A 94 1.11 -0.68 4.27
CA ALA A 94 1.31 -1.72 5.28
C ALA A 94 2.69 -2.42 5.15
N VAL A 95 3.23 -2.48 3.93
CA VAL A 95 4.47 -3.19 3.59
C VAL A 95 5.65 -2.24 3.48
N VAL A 96 5.53 -1.13 2.76
CA VAL A 96 6.67 -0.22 2.46
C VAL A 96 6.64 1.10 3.24
N GLY A 97 5.54 1.42 3.94
CA GLY A 97 5.35 2.72 4.59
C GLY A 97 6.31 2.96 5.77
N GLY A 98 6.58 4.22 6.10
CA GLY A 98 7.25 4.60 7.33
C GLY A 98 6.30 5.20 8.36
N GLU A 99 6.88 5.86 9.37
CA GLU A 99 6.09 6.65 10.34
C GLU A 99 5.20 7.72 9.69
N PRO A 100 5.63 8.48 8.67
CA PRO A 100 4.77 9.47 7.99
C PRO A 100 3.53 8.82 7.37
N GLU A 101 3.70 7.68 6.71
CA GLU A 101 2.60 6.92 6.10
C GLU A 101 1.67 6.36 7.18
N LEU A 102 2.20 5.92 8.33
CA LEU A 102 1.37 5.48 9.46
C LEU A 102 0.47 6.60 9.96
N VAL A 103 0.99 7.82 10.11
CA VAL A 103 0.20 8.98 10.53
C VAL A 103 -0.92 9.26 9.53
N ALA A 104 -0.61 9.27 8.23
CA ALA A 104 -1.59 9.47 7.17
C ALA A 104 -2.68 8.38 7.18
N VAL A 105 -2.28 7.10 7.25
CA VAL A 105 -3.21 5.96 7.31
C VAL A 105 -4.11 6.02 8.54
N VAL A 106 -3.59 6.42 9.71
CA VAL A 106 -4.41 6.59 10.92
C VAL A 106 -5.47 7.67 10.73
N GLY A 107 -5.16 8.77 10.06
CA GLY A 107 -6.15 9.80 9.71
C GLY A 107 -7.28 9.25 8.84
N LEU A 108 -6.94 8.41 7.86
CA LEU A 108 -7.92 7.80 6.94
C LEU A 108 -8.86 6.78 7.61
N ALA A 109 -8.56 6.32 8.82
CA ALA A 109 -9.44 5.44 9.59
C ALA A 109 -10.79 6.09 9.97
N GLN A 110 -10.88 7.42 9.84
CA GLN A 110 -12.09 8.22 10.08
C GLN A 110 -12.85 8.58 8.78
N SER A 111 -12.40 8.09 7.62
CA SER A 111 -13.05 8.35 6.33
C SER A 111 -14.52 7.95 6.33
N GLU A 112 -15.37 8.78 5.71
CA GLU A 112 -16.79 8.46 5.47
C GLU A 112 -16.96 7.27 4.52
N ILE A 113 -15.95 6.98 3.70
CA ILE A 113 -15.95 5.82 2.80
C ILE A 113 -15.57 4.59 3.61
N GLN A 114 -16.57 3.78 3.97
CA GLN A 114 -16.41 2.62 4.85
C GLN A 114 -15.28 1.66 4.45
N LYS A 115 -15.11 1.39 3.14
CA LYS A 115 -14.03 0.54 2.62
C LYS A 115 -12.64 1.15 2.89
N VAL A 116 -12.49 2.46 2.71
CA VAL A 116 -11.24 3.19 3.02
C VAL A 116 -10.95 3.13 4.51
N ALA A 117 -11.94 3.43 5.35
CA ALA A 117 -11.76 3.39 6.81
C ALA A 117 -11.40 1.99 7.32
N ALA A 118 -11.99 0.93 6.75
CA ALA A 118 -11.67 -0.45 7.10
C ALA A 118 -10.25 -0.83 6.68
N ASP A 119 -9.85 -0.52 5.44
CA ASP A 119 -8.50 -0.78 4.95
C ASP A 119 -7.47 0.00 5.77
N ALA A 120 -7.76 1.25 6.11
CA ALA A 120 -6.87 2.11 6.90
C ALA A 120 -6.63 1.55 8.32
N LYS A 121 -7.68 1.08 8.99
CA LYS A 121 -7.55 0.44 10.31
C LYS A 121 -6.68 -0.81 10.26
N ALA A 122 -6.89 -1.65 9.26
CA ALA A 122 -6.12 -2.85 9.08
C ALA A 122 -4.65 -2.53 8.72
N SER A 123 -4.42 -1.63 7.78
CA SER A 123 -3.09 -1.17 7.39
C SER A 123 -2.31 -0.59 8.58
N ALA A 124 -2.94 0.29 9.38
CA ALA A 124 -2.33 0.86 10.57
C ALA A 124 -1.89 -0.22 11.58
N PHE A 125 -2.68 -1.27 11.77
CA PHE A 125 -2.32 -2.40 12.63
C PHE A 125 -1.06 -3.11 12.14
N TYR A 126 -1.01 -3.47 10.85
CA TYR A 126 0.14 -4.16 10.26
C TYR A 126 1.40 -3.29 10.25
N LEU A 127 1.27 -2.04 9.80
CA LEU A 127 2.37 -1.09 9.73
C LEU A 127 2.96 -0.80 11.11
N LYS A 128 2.12 -0.51 12.12
CA LYS A 128 2.58 -0.28 13.50
C LYS A 128 3.32 -1.49 14.07
N ARG A 129 2.83 -2.70 13.81
CA ARG A 129 3.48 -3.94 14.26
C ARG A 129 4.85 -4.12 13.60
N ARG A 130 4.97 -3.85 12.30
CA ARG A 130 6.24 -3.95 11.57
C ARG A 130 7.27 -2.94 12.07
N LEU A 131 6.91 -1.66 12.15
CA LEU A 131 7.82 -0.59 12.63
C LEU A 131 8.32 -0.87 14.05
N LYS A 132 7.46 -1.41 14.92
CA LYS A 132 7.86 -1.84 16.28
C LYS A 132 8.89 -2.98 16.23
N ALA A 133 8.70 -3.96 15.34
CA ALA A 133 9.62 -5.08 15.19
C ALA A 133 10.99 -4.63 14.66
N GLU A 134 11.02 -3.70 13.69
CA GLU A 134 12.25 -3.12 13.15
C GLU A 134 13.05 -2.36 14.22
N THR A 135 12.36 -1.55 15.04
CA THR A 135 12.99 -0.82 16.15
C THR A 135 13.54 -1.76 17.22
N SER A 136 12.83 -2.87 17.50
CA SER A 136 13.25 -3.86 18.51
C SER A 136 14.37 -4.78 18.01
N GLY A 137 14.46 -5.01 16.70
CA GLY A 137 15.49 -5.85 16.07
C GLY A 137 16.82 -5.14 15.80
N GLN A 138 16.88 -3.81 15.91
CA GLN A 138 18.12 -3.02 15.83
C GLN A 138 18.89 -2.95 17.16
N SER A 139 18.47 -3.72 18.18
CA SER A 139 19.11 -3.78 19.51
C SER A 139 19.89 -5.09 19.76
N ALA A 140 20.30 -5.82 18.72
CA ALA A 140 21.05 -7.08 18.84
C ALA A 140 22.42 -7.00 18.13
#